data_AF-R7UUH4-F1
#
_entry.id   AF-R7UUH4-F1
#
_cell.length_a   1.000
_cell.length_b   1.000
_cell.length_c   1.000
_cell.angle_alpha   90.00
_cell.angle_beta   90.00
_cell.angle_gamma   90.00
#
_symmetry.space_group_name_H-M   'P 1'
#
loop_
_entity.id
_entity.type
_entity.pdbx_description
1 polymer ?
#
loop_
_entity_poly.entity_id
_entity_poly.type
_entity_poly.pdbx_seq_one_letter_code
_entity_poly.pdbx_strand_id
1 'polypeptide(L)'
;GRTNGWVRHRQDPDPWLQVDFRRLRPVLAIETSGNKKQAGSFTRTYGISYSQDGSQWTVVMHNGVRKVFGGNFDHKTPVRHYFNPWILTRFLRFHPIKYNGVGCLRWELYTCNNQ
;
A
#
# COMPACT_ATOMS: atom_id res chain seq x y z
N GLY A 1 -16.39 -12.42 11.24
CA GLY A 1 -16.22 -11.64 10.00
C GLY A 1 -15.46 -12.41 8.95
N ARG A 2 -15.91 -12.41 7.69
CA ARG A 2 -15.32 -13.15 6.55
C ARG A 2 -14.08 -12.50 5.92
N THR A 3 -13.75 -11.27 6.30
CA THR A 3 -12.63 -10.49 5.74
C THR A 3 -11.48 -10.38 6.75
N ASN A 4 -10.26 -10.69 6.30
CA ASN A 4 -9.01 -10.51 7.05
C ASN A 4 -8.10 -9.54 6.29
N GLY A 5 -8.53 -8.29 6.19
CA GLY A 5 -7.86 -7.22 5.43
C GLY A 5 -8.82 -6.10 5.03
N TRP A 6 -8.26 -4.99 4.56
CA TRP A 6 -9.02 -3.93 3.91
C TRP A 6 -9.45 -4.39 2.52
N VAL A 7 -10.71 -4.14 2.16
CA VAL A 7 -11.28 -4.53 0.88
C VAL A 7 -11.76 -3.26 0.19
N ARG A 8 -11.36 -3.07 -1.07
CA ARG A 8 -11.85 -1.93 -1.85
C ARG A 8 -13.36 -1.97 -2.01
N HIS A 9 -13.98 -0.80 -2.10
CA HIS A 9 -15.35 -0.72 -2.55
C HIS A 9 -15.42 -1.03 -4.06
N ARG A 10 -16.40 -1.83 -4.50
CA ARG A 10 -16.48 -2.26 -5.92
C ARG A 10 -16.77 -1.09 -6.87
N GLN A 11 -17.52 -0.10 -6.40
CA GLN A 11 -17.97 1.05 -7.20
C GLN A 11 -17.02 2.25 -7.14
N ASP A 12 -15.96 2.18 -6.34
CA ASP A 12 -14.97 3.26 -6.23
C ASP A 12 -13.94 3.12 -7.35
N PRO A 13 -13.91 4.00 -8.37
CA PRO A 13 -12.97 3.85 -9.48
C PRO A 13 -11.51 4.08 -9.07
N ASP A 14 -11.23 4.76 -7.96
CA ASP A 14 -9.88 5.11 -7.51
C ASP A 14 -9.74 4.95 -5.98
N PRO A 15 -9.83 3.69 -5.47
CA PRO A 15 -9.85 3.48 -4.04
C PRO A 15 -8.45 3.64 -3.48
N TRP A 16 -8.37 4.18 -2.27
CA TRP A 16 -7.12 4.29 -1.54
C TRP A 16 -7.28 3.88 -0.08
N LEU A 17 -6.17 3.42 0.50
CA LEU A 17 -6.03 3.21 1.92
C LEU A 17 -4.97 4.16 2.46
N GLN A 18 -5.31 4.93 3.50
CA GLN A 18 -4.44 5.96 4.06
C GLN A 18 -4.01 5.61 5.48
N VAL A 19 -2.77 5.97 5.82
CA VAL A 19 -2.29 6.06 7.20
C VAL A 19 -1.91 7.51 7.51
N ASP A 20 -2.30 8.01 8.68
CA ASP A 20 -1.76 9.24 9.30
C ASP A 20 -0.83 8.80 10.45
N PHE A 21 0.47 9.04 10.29
CA PHE A 21 1.48 8.76 11.30
C PHE A 21 1.47 9.76 12.47
N ARG A 22 0.60 10.78 12.41
CA ARG A 22 0.45 11.92 13.36
C ARG A 22 1.64 12.88 13.43
N ARG A 23 2.81 12.44 12.97
CA ARG A 23 4.05 13.21 12.85
C ARG A 23 4.86 12.74 11.64
N LEU A 24 5.85 13.52 11.24
CA LEU A 24 6.83 13.13 10.23
C LEU A 24 7.54 11.84 10.64
N ARG A 25 7.52 10.84 9.74
CA ARG A 25 8.19 9.55 9.92
C ARG A 25 8.89 9.15 8.62
N PRO A 26 10.13 8.64 8.67
CA PRO A 26 10.73 7.99 7.53
C PRO A 26 10.13 6.60 7.38
N VAL A 27 9.60 6.32 6.20
CA VAL A 27 9.08 5.02 5.79
C VAL A 27 10.13 4.35 4.90
N LEU A 28 10.63 3.21 5.37
CA LEU A 28 11.72 2.47 4.76
C LEU A 28 11.20 1.41 3.79
N ALA A 29 10.10 0.75 4.17
CA ALA A 29 9.52 -0.32 3.36
C ALA A 29 8.02 -0.42 3.58
N ILE A 30 7.37 -1.04 2.59
CA ILE A 30 6.00 -1.50 2.65
C ILE A 30 5.99 -3.01 2.43
N GLU A 31 5.27 -3.74 3.27
CA GLU A 31 4.95 -5.14 3.04
C GLU A 31 3.46 -5.29 2.79
N THR A 32 3.09 -6.11 1.81
CA THR A 32 1.70 -6.37 1.41
C THR A 32 1.40 -7.86 1.45
N SER A 33 0.19 -8.24 1.85
CA SER A 33 -0.34 -9.62 1.79
C SER A 33 -1.84 -9.60 1.46
N GLY A 34 -2.37 -10.72 0.97
CA GLY A 34 -3.80 -10.87 0.65
C GLY A 34 -4.68 -11.31 1.83
N ASN A 35 -5.93 -11.68 1.54
CA ASN A 35 -6.85 -12.21 2.54
C ASN A 35 -6.48 -13.65 2.94
N LYS A 36 -5.88 -13.84 4.12
CA LYS A 36 -5.50 -15.19 4.60
C LYS A 36 -6.67 -16.17 4.76
N LYS A 37 -7.92 -15.69 4.88
CA LYS A 37 -9.12 -16.52 5.07
C LYS A 37 -9.87 -16.85 3.77
N GLN A 38 -9.59 -16.13 2.69
CA GLN A 38 -10.24 -16.32 1.40
C GLN A 38 -9.19 -16.42 0.31
N ALA A 39 -9.01 -17.64 -0.19
CA ALA A 39 -8.11 -17.89 -1.30
C ALA A 39 -8.47 -17.02 -2.52
N GLY A 40 -7.44 -16.53 -3.21
CA GLY A 40 -7.61 -15.80 -4.46
C GLY A 40 -8.03 -14.33 -4.33
N SER A 41 -8.04 -13.73 -3.15
CA SER A 41 -8.30 -12.29 -2.98
C SER A 41 -7.06 -11.53 -2.52
N PHE A 42 -6.44 -10.79 -3.44
CA PHE A 42 -5.19 -10.05 -3.20
C PHE A 42 -4.96 -8.95 -4.24
N THR A 43 -4.09 -8.00 -3.91
CA THR A 43 -3.69 -6.91 -4.81
C THR A 43 -2.42 -7.30 -5.57
N ARG A 44 -2.48 -7.28 -6.90
CA ARG A 44 -1.38 -7.66 -7.80
C ARG A 44 -0.42 -6.51 -8.07
N THR A 45 -0.92 -5.29 -8.21
CA THR A 45 -0.08 -4.11 -8.42
C THR A 45 -0.69 -2.90 -7.73
N TYR A 46 0.16 -1.95 -7.33
CA TYR A 46 -0.26 -0.74 -6.64
C TYR A 46 0.70 0.41 -6.88
N GLY A 47 0.23 1.62 -6.63
CA GLY A 47 1.05 2.83 -6.52
C GLY A 47 0.98 3.39 -5.10
N ILE A 48 1.90 4.29 -4.78
CA ILE A 48 1.97 4.98 -3.49
C ILE A 48 1.95 6.49 -3.73
N SER A 49 1.22 7.23 -2.89
CA SER A 49 1.42 8.66 -2.73
C SER A 49 1.60 9.00 -1.26
N TYR A 50 2.24 10.14 -0.99
CA TYR A 50 2.53 10.58 0.36
C TYR A 50 2.35 12.10 0.48
N SER A 51 2.17 12.58 1.71
CA SER A 51 1.87 13.98 1.99
C SER A 51 2.33 14.40 3.39
N GLN A 52 2.66 15.67 3.57
CA GLN A 52 2.99 16.23 4.88
C GLN A 52 1.79 16.87 5.57
N ASP A 53 0.85 17.39 4.80
CA ASP A 53 -0.30 18.18 5.26
C ASP A 53 -1.65 17.45 5.07
N GLY A 54 -1.68 16.38 4.29
CA GLY A 54 -2.88 15.62 3.94
C GLY A 54 -3.68 16.21 2.79
N SER A 55 -3.27 17.36 2.23
CA SER A 55 -3.95 18.05 1.13
C SER A 55 -3.15 17.97 -0.17
N GLN A 56 -1.83 18.19 -0.12
CA GLN A 56 -0.94 18.09 -1.27
C GLN A 56 -0.25 16.73 -1.29
N TRP A 57 -0.46 15.98 -2.37
CA TRP A 57 -0.01 14.59 -2.48
C TRP A 57 1.07 14.44 -3.55
N THR A 58 2.20 13.86 -3.17
CA THR A 58 3.28 13.49 -4.08
C THR A 58 3.20 12.00 -4.40
N VAL A 59 3.20 11.67 -5.70
CA VAL A 59 3.23 10.28 -6.17
C VAL A 59 4.66 9.76 -6.19
N VAL A 60 4.87 8.50 -5.79
CA VAL A 60 6.19 7.88 -5.93
C VAL A 60 6.49 7.62 -7.41
N MET A 61 7.62 8.16 -7.88
CA MET A 61 8.05 8.08 -9.27
C MET A 61 9.29 7.19 -9.41
N HIS A 62 9.53 6.66 -10.60
CA HIS A 62 10.76 5.98 -10.98
C HIS A 62 11.05 6.31 -12.45
N ASN A 63 12.22 6.92 -12.72
CA ASN A 63 12.62 7.39 -14.06
C ASN A 63 11.56 8.28 -14.74
N GLY A 64 11.01 9.24 -14.00
CA GLY A 64 10.04 10.21 -14.53
C GLY A 64 8.62 9.68 -14.74
N VAL A 65 8.35 8.39 -14.46
CA VAL A 65 7.01 7.80 -14.54
C VAL A 65 6.51 7.34 -13.18
N ARG A 66 5.18 7.27 -12.98
CA ARG A 66 4.57 6.75 -11.75
C ARG A 66 5.08 5.34 -11.47
N LYS A 67 5.68 5.13 -10.30
CA LYS A 67 6.15 3.81 -9.88
C LYS A 67 4.94 2.92 -9.61
N VAL A 68 4.88 1.82 -10.37
CA VAL A 68 3.98 0.70 -10.09
C VAL A 68 4.77 -0.39 -9.39
N PHE A 69 4.37 -0.73 -8.18
CA PHE A 69 4.94 -1.81 -7.41
C PHE A 69 4.21 -3.12 -7.73
N GLY A 70 4.98 -4.20 -7.89
CA GLY A 70 4.42 -5.55 -7.96
C GLY A 70 4.02 -6.00 -6.57
N GLY A 71 2.74 -6.21 -6.32
CA GLY A 71 2.22 -6.71 -5.06
C GLY A 71 2.28 -8.23 -4.99
N ASN A 72 1.18 -8.85 -4.56
CA ASN A 72 1.13 -10.27 -4.29
C ASN A 72 0.79 -11.10 -5.53
N PHE A 73 1.33 -12.32 -5.56
CA PHE A 73 0.98 -13.37 -6.54
C PHE A 73 0.00 -14.40 -5.97
N ASP A 74 -0.17 -14.42 -4.64
CA ASP A 74 -1.12 -15.24 -3.92
C ASP A 74 -1.69 -14.47 -2.71
N HIS A 75 -2.53 -15.13 -1.89
CA HIS A 75 -3.19 -14.50 -0.75
C HIS A 75 -2.44 -14.63 0.60
N LYS A 76 -1.35 -15.39 0.65
CA LYS A 76 -0.66 -15.77 1.91
C LYS A 76 0.72 -15.14 2.02
N THR A 77 1.48 -15.14 0.93
CA THR A 77 2.89 -14.77 0.86
C THR A 77 3.05 -13.26 0.93
N PRO A 78 3.69 -12.72 1.98
CA PRO A 78 3.98 -11.31 2.06
C PRO A 78 5.01 -10.90 1.01
N VAL A 79 4.81 -9.73 0.40
CA VAL A 79 5.73 -9.14 -0.57
C VAL A 79 6.17 -7.78 -0.03
N ARG A 80 7.48 -7.60 0.15
CA ARG A 80 8.08 -6.39 0.71
C ARG A 80 8.84 -5.60 -0.34
N HIS A 81 8.61 -4.29 -0.36
CA HIS A 81 9.34 -3.33 -1.19
C HIS A 81 10.00 -2.28 -0.32
N TYR A 82 11.31 -2.11 -0.50
CA TYR A 82 12.07 -1.05 0.13
C TYR A 82 12.03 0.22 -0.73
N PHE A 83 11.85 1.36 -0.07
CA PHE A 83 11.95 2.65 -0.71
C PHE A 83 13.42 3.08 -0.75
N ASN A 84 13.90 3.47 -1.93
CA ASN A 84 15.22 4.06 -2.11
C ASN A 84 15.10 5.31 -3.01
N PRO A 85 15.30 6.52 -2.47
CA PRO A 85 15.53 6.84 -1.05
C PRO A 85 14.29 6.55 -0.17
N TRP A 86 14.47 6.56 1.16
CA TRP A 86 13.34 6.46 2.10
C TRP A 86 12.35 7.62 1.93
N ILE A 87 11.07 7.37 2.21
CA ILE A 87 10.01 8.39 2.11
C ILE A 87 9.80 9.02 3.49
N LEU A 88 10.19 10.28 3.66
CA LEU A 88 9.87 11.05 4.87
C LEU A 88 8.46 11.64 4.73
N THR A 89 7.50 11.19 5.54
CA THR A 89 6.10 11.63 5.41
C THR A 89 5.29 11.55 6.70
N ARG A 90 4.20 12.33 6.81
CA ARG A 90 3.15 12.15 7.82
C ARG A 90 1.99 11.28 7.31
N PHE A 91 1.64 11.38 6.03
CA PHE A 91 0.53 10.65 5.45
C PHE A 91 0.98 9.80 4.28
N LEU A 92 0.51 8.56 4.20
CA LEU A 92 0.82 7.67 3.09
C LEU A 92 -0.46 7.00 2.60
N ARG A 93 -0.69 7.06 1.29
CA ARG A 93 -1.79 6.41 0.59
C ARG A 93 -1.29 5.26 -0.27
N PHE A 94 -1.96 4.13 -0.12
CA PHE A 94 -1.86 2.98 -0.99
C PHE A 94 -2.97 3.02 -2.03
N HIS A 95 -2.59 2.94 -3.30
CA HIS A 95 -3.50 3.01 -4.45
C HIS A 95 -3.43 1.68 -5.21
N PRO A 96 -4.37 0.76 -5.01
CA PRO A 96 -4.30 -0.50 -5.69
C PRO A 96 -4.79 -0.37 -7.13
N ILE A 97 -4.06 -1.00 -8.07
CA ILE A 97 -4.26 -0.84 -9.51
C ILE A 97 -4.84 -2.11 -10.13
N LYS A 98 -4.19 -3.27 -9.89
CA LYS A 98 -4.66 -4.58 -10.37
C LYS A 98 -4.87 -5.54 -9.20
N TYR A 99 -5.79 -6.48 -9.36
CA TYR A 99 -6.21 -7.41 -8.30
C TYR A 99 -6.44 -8.81 -8.84
N ASN A 100 -6.51 -9.79 -7.95
CA ASN A 100 -7.11 -11.08 -8.19
C ASN A 100 -8.39 -11.20 -7.37
N GLY A 101 -9.48 -11.65 -7.99
CA GLY A 101 -10.78 -11.79 -7.33
C GLY A 101 -11.26 -10.47 -6.71
N VAL A 102 -11.46 -10.45 -5.40
CA VAL A 102 -11.77 -9.21 -4.67
C VAL A 102 -10.47 -8.52 -4.27
N GLY A 103 -10.38 -7.22 -4.56
CA GLY A 103 -9.23 -6.40 -4.16
C GLY A 103 -9.13 -6.28 -2.64
N CYS A 104 -8.32 -7.15 -2.04
CA CYS A 104 -8.05 -7.19 -0.62
C CYS A 104 -6.58 -6.88 -0.36
N LEU A 105 -6.33 -6.20 0.77
CA LEU A 105 -5.01 -5.81 1.22
C LEU A 105 -4.88 -5.97 2.72
N ARG A 106 -3.79 -6.60 3.13
CA ARG A 106 -3.14 -6.40 4.41
C ARG A 106 -1.80 -5.74 4.13
N TRP A 107 -1.44 -4.75 4.91
CA TRP A 107 -0.19 -4.04 4.71
C TRP A 107 0.46 -3.65 6.03
N GLU A 108 1.78 -3.57 5.99
CA GLU A 108 2.62 -3.14 7.11
C GLU A 108 3.63 -2.13 6.59
N LEU A 109 3.87 -1.07 7.37
CA LEU A 109 4.82 -0.01 7.04
C LEU A 109 5.97 -0.06 8.04
N TYR A 110 7.19 -0.08 7.51
CA TYR A 110 8.42 -0.17 8.30
C TYR A 110 9.02 1.23 8.45
N THR A 111 9.23 1.67 9.68
CA THR A 111 9.76 3.01 10.03
C THR A 111 10.93 2.90 11.00
N CYS A 112 11.79 3.93 11.10
CA CYS A 112 13.07 3.88 11.84
C CYS A 112 12.95 3.82 13.38
N ASN A 113 11.75 3.63 13.93
CA ASN A 113 11.53 3.58 15.38
C ASN A 113 10.87 2.29 15.86
N ASN A 114 10.61 1.34 14.95
CA ASN A 114 10.04 0.03 15.27
C ASN A 114 10.91 -1.09 14.64
N GLN A 115 12.16 -1.21 15.10
CA GLN A 115 12.76 -2.53 15.27
C GLN A 115 12.28 -3.11 16.59
#